data_AF-A0A819KVU9-F1
#
_entry.id   AF-A0A819KVU9-F1
#
_cell.length_a   1.000
_cell.length_b   1.000
_cell.length_c   1.000
_cell.angle_alpha   90.00
_cell.angle_beta   90.00
_cell.angle_gamma   90.00
#
_symmetry.space_group_name_H-M   'P 1'
#
loop_
_entity.id
_entity.type
_entity.pdbx_description
1 polymer ?
#
loop_
_entity_poly.entity_id
_entity_poly.type
_entity_poly.pdbx_seq_one_letter_code
_entity_poly.pdbx_strand_id
1 'polypeptide(L)'
;MSENPMAGPSIMTLIRNGAKFVPCMKSTQEDFLHYQATCPSIPSFANETCTYEEYLWYACNVENLKGFPYQVYRFIIPMFLHAGIIHLLTNLMSQLYIGIPLERKFGSIRIGIIYILSGIGGTLLSAVGLPRTGKRTYTRMATSIAINYRLLESIRDEPKRMLVPISGYEKVTVKSLEDACEPIKDLLDYQLKGYTTVAKMNSSDPPDKLTQDESASIHLYTMEWEEHENSLYMKLNQTLRLADRLKLKPWFKYLKLFLTAFFKLPPSKDTLVWRGVREDLSALYPKGKEFAWWAFSSCSTSIDVLESPNYLGKSGTRTIFSIQTNSGKLIRAHSYFDNEDEILLPPGIYLKVVGSLNSGNGLHIIHLQEIEPPYKMLADPFDPSELKNALPPAKPQPYTVNPQKEEYNPSTSELKPVLSPTKPPSYTVSSISVKAIPLYLEKPTSVAPKKQSPYSDKKLIDSREYTFTN
;
A
#
# COMPACT_ATOMS: atom_id res chain seq x y z
N MET A 1 -24.55 3.21 -11.00
CA MET A 1 -23.78 2.23 -10.21
C MET A 1 -24.69 1.74 -9.10
N SER A 2 -24.98 0.45 -9.04
CA SER A 2 -25.77 -0.13 -7.94
C SER A 2 -24.96 -0.05 -6.65
N GLU A 3 -25.38 0.82 -5.72
CA GLU A 3 -24.74 0.92 -4.40
C GLU A 3 -24.84 -0.45 -3.70
N ASN A 4 -23.72 -0.94 -3.15
CA ASN A 4 -23.72 -2.18 -2.39
C ASN A 4 -24.36 -1.89 -1.02
N PRO A 5 -25.55 -2.45 -0.71
CA PRO A 5 -26.25 -2.15 0.54
C PRO A 5 -25.43 -2.52 1.79
N MET A 6 -24.48 -3.44 1.67
CA MET A 6 -23.58 -3.84 2.76
C MET A 6 -22.50 -2.78 3.06
N ALA A 7 -22.00 -2.10 2.02
CA ALA A 7 -20.96 -1.07 2.11
C ALA A 7 -21.50 0.35 2.23
N GLY A 8 -22.83 0.50 2.12
CA GLY A 8 -23.52 1.77 2.30
C GLY A 8 -23.48 2.68 1.08
N PRO A 9 -24.17 3.82 1.17
CA PRO A 9 -24.25 4.80 0.09
C PRO A 9 -22.91 5.52 -0.11
N SER A 10 -22.75 6.18 -1.26
CA SER A 10 -21.51 6.93 -1.53
C SER A 10 -21.21 7.99 -0.46
N ILE A 11 -19.93 8.35 -0.29
CA ILE A 11 -19.51 9.42 0.64
C ILE A 11 -20.28 10.72 0.36
N MET A 12 -20.45 11.05 -0.92
CA MET A 12 -21.18 12.24 -1.33
C MET A 12 -22.67 12.17 -0.95
N THR A 13 -23.28 10.99 -1.07
CA THR A 13 -24.64 10.74 -0.57
C THR A 13 -24.71 10.96 0.94
N LEU A 14 -23.75 10.46 1.73
CA LEU A 14 -23.72 10.68 3.18
C LEU A 14 -23.56 12.16 3.55
N ILE A 15 -22.71 12.90 2.84
CA ILE A 15 -22.54 14.35 3.04
C ILE A 15 -23.84 15.09 2.72
N ARG A 16 -24.50 14.77 1.61
CA ARG A 16 -25.80 15.40 1.27
C ARG A 16 -26.88 15.09 2.31
N ASN A 17 -26.81 13.94 2.96
CA ASN A 17 -27.71 13.54 4.04
C ASN A 17 -27.28 14.05 5.44
N GLY A 18 -26.28 14.92 5.53
CA GLY A 18 -25.93 15.61 6.79
C GLY A 18 -24.79 14.98 7.60
N ALA A 19 -23.98 14.10 7.00
CA ALA A 19 -22.73 13.66 7.61
C ALA A 19 -21.81 14.85 7.93
N LYS A 20 -20.89 14.70 8.87
CA LYS A 20 -19.98 15.78 9.24
C LYS A 20 -19.15 16.20 8.02
N PHE A 21 -19.22 17.48 7.67
CA PHE A 21 -18.41 18.06 6.60
C PHE A 21 -18.05 19.51 6.95
N VAL A 22 -16.80 19.73 7.36
CA VAL A 22 -16.33 21.00 7.92
C VAL A 22 -16.58 22.20 7.01
N PRO A 23 -16.39 22.12 5.68
CA PRO A 23 -16.70 23.24 4.79
C PRO A 23 -18.18 23.64 4.77
N CYS A 24 -19.10 22.75 5.15
CA CYS A 24 -20.52 23.07 5.34
C CYS A 24 -20.88 23.45 6.79
N MET A 25 -19.91 23.57 7.70
CA MET A 25 -20.14 23.84 9.12
C MET A 25 -19.43 25.13 9.57
N LYS A 26 -18.42 25.59 8.83
CA LYS A 26 -17.66 26.79 9.10
C LYS A 26 -17.17 27.43 7.79
N SER A 27 -17.05 28.76 7.81
CA SER A 27 -16.47 29.57 6.74
C SER A 27 -15.13 29.02 6.26
N THR A 28 -15.02 28.84 4.93
CA THR A 28 -13.75 28.57 4.24
C THR A 28 -13.07 29.90 3.93
N GLN A 29 -11.74 29.95 4.02
CA GLN A 29 -10.98 31.18 3.77
C GLN A 29 -11.06 31.59 2.28
N GLU A 30 -11.12 32.90 2.00
CA GLU A 30 -11.37 33.45 0.65
C GLU A 30 -10.39 32.95 -0.42
N ASP A 31 -9.13 32.69 -0.03
CA ASP A 31 -8.08 32.15 -0.89
C ASP A 31 -8.42 30.78 -1.51
N PHE A 32 -9.34 30.01 -0.92
CA PHE A 32 -9.76 28.69 -1.40
C PHE A 32 -10.95 28.72 -2.37
N LEU A 33 -11.68 29.83 -2.49
CA LEU A 33 -12.81 29.92 -3.45
C LEU A 33 -12.33 29.88 -4.91
N HIS A 34 -11.08 30.26 -5.18
CA HIS A 34 -10.47 30.23 -6.51
C HIS A 34 -9.76 28.90 -6.85
N TYR A 35 -9.77 27.91 -5.97
CA TYR A 35 -9.13 26.62 -6.21
C TYR A 35 -10.04 25.70 -7.05
N GLN A 36 -9.48 25.07 -8.08
CA GLN A 36 -10.19 24.10 -8.91
C GLN A 36 -10.24 22.73 -8.23
N ALA A 37 -11.44 22.22 -7.97
CA ALA A 37 -11.68 20.91 -7.38
C ALA A 37 -12.09 19.90 -8.46
N THR A 38 -11.78 18.62 -8.23
CA THR A 38 -12.38 17.52 -9.02
C THR A 38 -13.82 17.33 -8.59
N CYS A 39 -14.75 17.51 -9.52
CA CYS A 39 -16.18 17.41 -9.20
C CYS A 39 -16.58 15.98 -8.89
N PRO A 40 -17.50 15.77 -7.92
CA PRO A 40 -18.29 14.55 -7.89
C PRO A 40 -19.06 14.43 -9.22
N SER A 41 -19.40 13.21 -9.64
CA SER A 41 -20.11 12.91 -10.88
C SER A 41 -21.54 13.48 -10.90
N ILE A 42 -21.62 14.81 -11.08
CA ILE A 42 -22.81 15.57 -11.42
C ILE A 42 -23.14 15.22 -12.88
N PRO A 43 -24.39 14.86 -13.21
CA PRO A 43 -24.78 14.49 -14.57
C PRO A 43 -24.46 15.56 -15.64
N SER A 44 -24.32 16.82 -15.22
CA SER A 44 -24.02 17.96 -16.09
C SER A 44 -22.51 18.28 -16.25
N PHE A 45 -21.61 17.65 -15.48
CA PHE A 45 -20.16 17.95 -15.46
C PHE A 45 -19.30 16.71 -15.18
N ALA A 46 -19.57 15.60 -15.87
CA ALA A 46 -18.73 14.41 -15.77
C ALA A 46 -17.38 14.66 -16.47
N ASN A 47 -16.28 14.60 -15.71
CA ASN A 47 -14.87 14.74 -16.15
C ASN A 47 -14.31 16.16 -16.34
N GLU A 48 -14.91 17.19 -15.73
CA GLU A 48 -14.35 18.55 -15.72
C GLU A 48 -13.98 19.02 -14.30
N THR A 49 -13.09 20.00 -14.21
CA THR A 49 -12.75 20.71 -12.98
C THR A 49 -13.85 21.73 -12.67
N CYS A 50 -14.40 21.74 -11.46
CA CYS A 50 -15.33 22.78 -11.00
C CYS A 50 -14.62 23.73 -10.07
N THR A 51 -15.20 24.92 -9.96
CA THR A 51 -14.85 25.85 -8.90
C THR A 51 -15.21 25.25 -7.54
N TYR A 52 -14.46 25.65 -6.51
CA TYR A 52 -14.75 25.24 -5.14
C TYR A 52 -16.17 25.65 -4.69
N GLU A 53 -16.68 26.77 -5.23
CA GLU A 53 -18.06 27.21 -5.01
C GLU A 53 -19.10 26.20 -5.53
N GLU A 54 -18.95 25.72 -6.76
CA GLU A 54 -19.87 24.72 -7.34
C GLU A 54 -19.80 23.39 -6.57
N TYR A 55 -18.60 23.00 -6.14
CA TYR A 55 -18.41 21.83 -5.30
C TYR A 55 -19.14 21.97 -3.94
N LEU A 56 -19.00 23.13 -3.28
CA LEU A 56 -19.71 23.40 -2.03
C LEU A 56 -21.21 23.51 -2.21
N TRP A 57 -21.68 24.09 -3.32
CA TRP A 57 -23.11 24.15 -3.66
C TRP A 57 -23.69 22.75 -3.70
N TYR A 58 -23.01 21.83 -4.40
CA TYR A 58 -23.44 20.45 -4.54
C TYR A 58 -23.31 19.64 -3.24
N ALA A 59 -22.17 19.73 -2.54
CA ALA A 59 -21.90 18.97 -1.32
C ALA A 59 -22.76 19.45 -0.13
N CYS A 60 -22.91 20.76 0.03
CA CYS A 60 -23.72 21.34 1.09
C CYS A 60 -25.21 21.37 0.76
N ASN A 61 -25.60 21.18 -0.51
CA ASN A 61 -26.99 21.25 -0.98
C ASN A 61 -27.64 22.61 -0.62
N VAL A 62 -26.97 23.71 -0.99
CA VAL A 62 -27.39 25.09 -0.67
C VAL A 62 -27.38 25.95 -1.94
N GLU A 63 -28.52 26.58 -2.26
CA GLU A 63 -28.74 27.31 -3.52
C GLU A 63 -27.97 28.65 -3.65
N ASN A 64 -27.56 29.27 -2.55
CA ASN A 64 -26.79 30.53 -2.55
C ASN A 64 -25.69 30.50 -1.48
N LEU A 65 -24.42 30.46 -1.90
CA LEU A 65 -23.25 30.49 -1.02
C LEU A 65 -22.81 31.89 -0.58
N LYS A 66 -23.57 32.94 -0.94
CA LYS A 66 -23.30 34.36 -0.59
C LYS A 66 -23.49 34.67 0.92
N GLY A 67 -23.08 33.79 1.82
CA GLY A 67 -23.19 34.02 3.26
C GLY A 67 -23.06 32.84 4.23
N PHE A 68 -22.33 31.78 3.89
CA PHE A 68 -21.93 30.67 4.78
C PHE A 68 -23.04 29.67 5.20
N PRO A 69 -22.93 28.38 4.84
CA PRO A 69 -23.78 27.36 5.42
C PRO A 69 -23.24 26.99 6.81
N TYR A 70 -23.76 27.56 7.89
CA TYR A 70 -23.56 27.00 9.23
C TYR A 70 -24.53 25.84 9.43
N GLN A 71 -24.27 24.68 8.80
CA GLN A 71 -25.15 23.52 8.92
C GLN A 71 -24.95 22.85 10.28
N VAL A 72 -25.47 23.50 11.33
CA VAL A 72 -25.37 23.07 12.73
C VAL A 72 -26.00 21.71 12.98
N TYR A 73 -26.96 21.30 12.15
CA TYR A 73 -27.54 19.96 12.22
C TYR A 73 -26.48 18.86 12.02
N ARG A 74 -25.36 19.15 11.34
CA ARG A 74 -24.23 18.22 11.16
C ARG A 74 -23.46 17.92 12.44
N PHE A 75 -23.77 18.56 13.58
CA PHE A 75 -23.28 18.14 14.90
C PHE A 75 -24.07 16.97 15.49
N ILE A 76 -25.29 16.72 15.02
CA ILE A 76 -26.23 15.75 15.59
C ILE A 76 -26.49 14.62 14.59
N ILE A 77 -26.77 14.95 13.33
CA ILE A 77 -27.12 14.00 12.29
C ILE A 77 -26.11 12.84 12.12
N PRO A 78 -24.77 13.05 12.23
CA PRO A 78 -23.82 11.95 12.14
C PRO A 78 -24.00 10.85 13.19
N MET A 79 -24.66 11.13 14.32
CA MET A 79 -24.97 10.12 15.33
C MET A 79 -25.98 9.06 14.84
N PHE A 80 -26.77 9.40 13.82
CA PHE A 80 -27.82 8.53 13.28
C PHE A 80 -27.47 7.99 11.89
N LEU A 81 -26.48 8.58 11.22
CA LEU A 81 -26.00 8.13 9.91
C LEU A 81 -25.02 6.96 10.07
N HIS A 82 -25.21 5.95 9.22
CA HIS A 82 -24.36 4.77 9.21
C HIS A 82 -23.80 4.54 7.81
N ALA A 83 -22.54 4.12 7.74
CA ALA A 83 -21.85 3.86 6.48
C ALA A 83 -22.24 2.51 5.83
N GLY A 84 -23.42 1.96 6.15
CA GLY A 84 -23.91 0.66 5.65
C GLY A 84 -24.41 -0.28 6.74
N ILE A 85 -24.96 -1.42 6.33
CA ILE A 85 -25.58 -2.41 7.22
C ILE A 85 -24.56 -2.99 8.21
N ILE A 86 -23.31 -3.24 7.78
CA ILE A 86 -22.27 -3.79 8.66
C ILE A 86 -21.97 -2.81 9.80
N HIS A 87 -21.81 -1.52 9.48
CA HIS A 87 -21.57 -0.48 10.48
C HIS A 87 -22.72 -0.37 11.49
N LEU A 88 -23.96 -0.45 11.00
CA LEU A 88 -25.15 -0.47 11.85
C LEU A 88 -25.16 -1.68 12.79
N LEU A 89 -24.86 -2.88 12.29
CA LEU A 89 -24.83 -4.10 13.11
C LEU A 89 -23.75 -4.03 14.19
N THR A 90 -22.55 -3.55 13.86
CA THR A 90 -21.48 -3.40 14.85
C THR A 90 -21.81 -2.37 15.92
N ASN A 91 -22.46 -1.26 15.54
CA ASN A 91 -22.91 -0.23 16.49
C ASN A 91 -24.04 -0.76 17.39
N LEU A 92 -24.96 -1.55 16.85
CA LEU A 92 -26.00 -2.19 17.63
C LEU A 92 -25.40 -3.20 18.62
N MET A 93 -24.45 -4.03 18.18
CA MET A 93 -23.79 -4.99 19.06
C MET A 93 -23.01 -4.31 20.19
N SER A 94 -22.34 -3.19 19.93
CA SER A 94 -21.65 -2.43 20.98
C SER A 94 -22.64 -1.80 21.96
N GLN A 95 -23.77 -1.27 21.47
CA GLN A 95 -24.84 -0.75 22.33
C GLN A 95 -25.47 -1.86 23.18
N LEU A 96 -25.66 -3.07 22.65
CA LEU A 96 -26.19 -4.20 23.41
C LEU A 96 -25.18 -4.74 24.45
N TYR A 97 -23.90 -4.85 24.07
CA TYR A 97 -22.88 -5.46 24.92
C TYR A 97 -22.34 -4.51 26.00
N ILE A 98 -22.19 -3.22 25.68
CA ILE A 98 -21.62 -2.21 26.57
C ILE A 98 -22.72 -1.30 27.13
N GLY A 99 -23.67 -0.88 26.29
CA GLY A 99 -24.74 0.03 26.67
C GLY A 99 -25.67 -0.57 27.73
N ILE A 100 -26.21 -1.77 27.53
CA ILE A 100 -27.14 -2.39 28.49
C ILE A 100 -26.53 -2.54 29.90
N PRO A 101 -25.30 -3.06 30.08
CA PRO A 101 -24.69 -3.10 31.40
C PRO A 101 -24.50 -1.71 32.04
N LEU A 102 -24.12 -0.71 31.24
CA LEU A 102 -23.95 0.67 31.74
C LEU A 102 -25.30 1.29 32.14
N GLU A 103 -26.34 1.11 31.34
CA GLU A 103 -27.69 1.61 31.64
C GLU A 103 -28.26 0.95 32.89
N ARG A 104 -28.04 -0.35 33.07
CA ARG A 104 -28.46 -1.08 34.29
C ARG A 104 -27.72 -0.60 35.54
N LYS A 105 -26.44 -0.25 35.41
CA LYS A 105 -25.59 0.15 36.55
C LYS A 105 -25.76 1.62 36.94
N PHE A 106 -25.93 2.52 35.97
CA PHE A 106 -25.92 3.97 36.19
C PHE A 106 -27.24 4.67 35.86
N GLY A 107 -28.22 3.92 35.33
CA GLY A 107 -29.51 4.44 34.91
C GLY A 107 -29.51 4.95 33.46
N SER A 108 -30.58 4.63 32.73
CA SER A 108 -30.72 4.95 31.30
C SER A 108 -30.63 6.44 30.99
N ILE A 109 -31.21 7.31 31.83
CA ILE A 109 -31.19 8.76 31.60
C ILE A 109 -29.76 9.32 31.67
N ARG A 110 -28.96 8.89 32.66
CA ARG A 110 -27.59 9.38 32.84
C ARG A 110 -26.69 8.95 31.69
N ILE A 111 -26.80 7.68 31.29
CA ILE A 111 -26.06 7.14 30.16
C ILE A 111 -26.50 7.79 28.84
N GLY A 112 -27.81 8.03 28.65
CA GLY A 112 -28.35 8.71 27.49
C GLY A 112 -27.82 10.15 27.33
N ILE A 113 -27.74 10.92 28.43
CA ILE A 113 -27.15 12.26 28.41
C ILE A 113 -25.66 12.19 28.04
N ILE A 114 -24.90 11.29 28.65
CA ILE A 114 -23.47 11.10 28.34
C ILE A 114 -23.31 10.73 26.86
N TYR A 115 -24.12 9.81 26.34
CA TYR A 115 -24.08 9.38 24.95
C TYR A 115 -24.29 10.55 23.98
N ILE A 116 -25.31 11.38 24.23
CA ILE A 116 -25.61 12.55 23.39
C ILE A 116 -24.48 13.60 23.47
N LEU A 117 -24.02 13.92 24.68
CA LEU A 117 -22.96 14.90 24.88
C LEU A 117 -21.63 14.42 24.29
N SER A 118 -21.31 13.13 24.38
CA SER A 118 -20.13 12.55 23.75
C SER A 118 -20.22 12.57 22.21
N GLY A 119 -21.38 12.29 21.62
CA GLY A 119 -21.58 12.34 20.17
C GLY A 119 -21.43 13.76 19.59
N ILE A 120 -22.07 14.74 20.25
CA ILE A 120 -21.95 16.16 19.88
C ILE A 120 -20.52 16.66 20.15
N GLY A 121 -19.98 16.35 21.33
CA GLY A 121 -18.65 16.78 21.77
C GLY A 121 -17.52 16.23 20.90
N GLY A 122 -17.60 14.98 20.46
CA GLY A 122 -16.64 14.39 19.51
C GLY A 122 -16.68 15.09 18.15
N THR A 123 -17.88 15.43 17.66
CA THR A 123 -18.04 16.17 16.40
C THR A 123 -17.50 17.60 16.52
N LEU A 124 -17.73 18.26 17.67
CA LEU A 124 -17.23 19.59 17.97
C LEU A 124 -15.70 19.63 18.07
N LEU A 125 -15.10 18.74 18.87
CA LEU A 125 -13.66 18.65 19.05
C LEU A 125 -12.96 18.42 17.70
N SER A 126 -13.52 17.53 16.88
CA SER A 126 -12.98 17.24 15.55
C SER A 126 -13.19 18.40 14.56
N ALA A 127 -14.28 19.18 14.66
CA ALA A 127 -14.49 20.36 13.81
C ALA A 127 -13.59 21.55 14.19
N VAL A 128 -13.15 21.64 15.45
CA VAL A 128 -12.25 22.70 15.95
C VAL A 128 -10.77 22.34 15.76
N GLY A 129 -10.41 21.07 15.91
CA GLY A 129 -9.02 20.59 15.83
C GLY A 129 -8.45 20.47 14.40
N LEU A 130 -9.29 20.55 13.37
CA LEU A 130 -8.85 20.53 11.97
C LEU A 130 -8.47 21.94 11.47
N PRO A 131 -7.27 22.15 10.87
CA PRO A 131 -6.90 23.43 10.29
C PRO A 131 -7.83 23.81 9.12
N ARG A 132 -7.95 25.13 8.87
CA ARG A 132 -8.78 25.74 7.81
C ARG A 132 -8.29 25.47 6.38
N THR A 133 -7.59 24.37 6.14
CA THR A 133 -7.06 24.01 4.83
C THR A 133 -8.08 23.12 4.12
N GLY A 134 -8.52 23.52 2.93
CA GLY A 134 -9.53 22.82 2.11
C GLY A 134 -9.11 21.44 1.56
N LYS A 135 -8.26 20.69 2.26
CA LYS A 135 -7.93 19.30 1.94
C LYS A 135 -8.94 18.35 2.61
N ARG A 136 -9.25 17.26 1.91
CA ARG A 136 -10.38 16.34 2.14
C ARG A 136 -10.25 15.53 3.44
N THR A 137 -10.33 16.19 4.60
CA THR A 137 -10.26 15.46 5.89
C THR A 137 -11.64 14.99 6.31
N TYR A 138 -12.03 13.83 5.78
CA TYR A 138 -13.15 13.06 6.30
C TYR A 138 -12.70 12.33 7.54
N THR A 139 -13.07 12.83 8.73
CA THR A 139 -12.98 11.99 9.93
C THR A 139 -14.04 10.90 9.80
N ARG A 140 -13.64 9.72 9.35
CA ARG A 140 -14.39 8.49 9.63
C ARG A 140 -14.51 8.43 11.14
N MET A 141 -15.71 8.45 11.70
CA MET A 141 -15.87 8.04 13.11
C MET A 141 -15.17 6.69 13.24
N ALA A 142 -14.23 6.61 14.17
CA ALA A 142 -13.27 5.53 14.30
C ALA A 142 -14.00 4.17 14.32
N THR A 143 -14.04 3.49 13.18
CA THR A 143 -14.16 2.04 13.16
C THR A 143 -12.81 1.53 13.63
N SER A 144 -12.76 1.07 14.87
CA SER A 144 -11.61 0.42 15.52
C SER A 144 -11.23 -0.93 14.91
N ILE A 145 -11.30 -1.04 13.59
CA ILE A 145 -10.73 -2.14 12.82
C ILE A 145 -9.69 -1.46 11.93
N ALA A 146 -8.47 -1.39 12.43
CA ALA A 146 -7.35 -0.88 11.66
C ALA A 146 -7.07 -1.87 10.52
N ILE A 147 -7.66 -1.60 9.36
CA ILE A 147 -7.34 -2.36 8.15
C ILE A 147 -5.92 -1.96 7.74
N ASN A 148 -4.99 -2.92 7.71
CA ASN A 148 -3.63 -2.67 7.23
C ASN A 148 -3.65 -2.60 5.68
N TYR A 149 -3.98 -1.42 5.15
CA TYR A 149 -4.09 -1.21 3.70
C TYR A 149 -2.76 -1.45 2.96
N ARG A 150 -1.60 -1.43 3.63
CA ARG A 150 -0.29 -1.77 3.01
C ARG A 150 -0.26 -3.16 2.42
N LEU A 151 -0.91 -4.13 3.08
CA LEU A 151 -0.97 -5.51 2.60
C LEU A 151 -1.84 -5.67 1.34
N LEU A 152 -2.64 -4.64 1.02
CA LEU A 152 -3.58 -4.60 -0.12
C LEU A 152 -3.21 -3.58 -1.19
N GLU A 153 -2.13 -2.81 -1.00
CA GLU A 153 -1.73 -1.77 -1.96
C GLU A 153 -1.52 -2.39 -3.35
N SER A 154 -2.15 -1.80 -4.37
CA SER A 154 -2.06 -2.31 -5.73
C SER A 154 -0.61 -2.28 -6.21
N ILE A 155 -0.19 -3.40 -6.81
CA ILE A 155 1.12 -3.57 -7.45
C ILE A 155 1.00 -3.33 -8.97
N ARG A 156 -0.18 -2.94 -9.46
CA ARG A 156 -0.41 -2.64 -10.88
C ARG A 156 0.45 -1.47 -11.36
N ASP A 157 0.70 -0.51 -10.49
CA ASP A 157 1.46 0.70 -10.78
C ASP A 157 2.97 0.49 -10.75
N GLU A 158 3.44 -0.75 -10.49
CA GLU A 158 4.85 -1.07 -10.64
C GLU A 158 5.31 -0.85 -12.09
N PRO A 159 6.47 -0.18 -12.28
CA PRO A 159 7.02 0.05 -13.61
C PRO A 159 7.15 -1.25 -14.41
N LYS A 160 6.57 -1.26 -15.61
CA LYS A 160 6.66 -2.39 -16.55
C LYS A 160 8.04 -2.54 -17.20
N ARG A 161 9.03 -1.75 -16.75
CA ARG A 161 10.41 -1.71 -17.26
C ARG A 161 11.38 -1.59 -16.10
N MET A 162 12.60 -2.03 -16.33
CA MET A 162 13.70 -1.79 -15.39
C MET A 162 14.02 -0.30 -15.33
N LEU A 163 14.21 0.20 -14.12
CA LEU A 163 14.62 1.57 -13.82
C LEU A 163 16.08 1.59 -13.36
N VAL A 164 16.70 2.76 -13.33
CA VAL A 164 18.04 2.91 -12.76
C VAL A 164 18.01 2.64 -11.24
N PRO A 165 19.13 2.17 -10.65
CA PRO A 165 19.22 1.88 -9.22
C PRO A 165 18.80 3.03 -8.31
N ILE A 166 18.30 2.69 -7.13
CA ILE A 166 18.05 3.64 -6.06
C ILE A 166 19.40 3.89 -5.35
N SER A 167 19.96 5.08 -5.58
CA SER A 167 21.27 5.50 -5.06
C SER A 167 21.30 7.00 -4.78
N GLY A 168 22.32 7.46 -4.06
CA GLY A 168 22.52 8.83 -3.61
C GLY A 168 22.19 9.04 -2.13
N TYR A 169 21.28 8.26 -1.56
CA TYR A 169 20.95 8.35 -0.13
C TYR A 169 22.06 7.79 0.76
N GLU A 170 22.86 6.83 0.27
CA GLU A 170 23.95 6.22 1.03
C GLU A 170 25.01 7.23 1.46
N LYS A 171 25.19 8.29 0.66
CA LYS A 171 26.13 9.40 0.91
C LYS A 171 25.64 10.38 1.96
N VAL A 172 24.37 10.29 2.36
CA VAL A 172 23.79 11.10 3.42
C VAL A 172 24.17 10.49 4.76
N THR A 173 24.49 11.34 5.74
CA THR A 173 24.76 10.90 7.11
C THR A 173 23.45 10.54 7.81
N VAL A 174 23.47 9.52 8.67
CA VAL A 174 22.30 9.17 9.49
C VAL A 174 21.97 10.36 10.40
N LYS A 175 20.68 10.70 10.51
CA LYS A 175 20.15 11.83 11.28
C LYS A 175 19.05 11.34 12.23
N SER A 176 18.63 12.20 13.16
CA SER A 176 17.42 11.92 13.96
C SER A 176 16.19 11.81 13.07
N LEU A 177 15.11 11.22 13.58
CA LEU A 177 13.88 11.07 12.81
C LEU A 177 13.31 12.42 12.36
N GLU A 178 13.36 13.44 13.22
CA GLU A 178 12.86 14.79 12.90
C GLU A 178 13.67 15.42 11.77
N ASP A 179 15.00 15.40 11.87
CA ASP A 179 15.90 15.95 10.85
C ASP A 179 15.79 15.20 9.52
N ALA A 180 15.50 13.90 9.59
CA ALA A 180 15.30 13.04 8.44
C ALA A 180 13.96 13.32 7.73
N CYS A 181 12.94 13.70 8.48
CA CYS A 181 11.60 14.04 7.97
C CYS A 181 11.49 15.50 7.49
N GLU A 182 12.39 16.39 7.93
CA GLU A 182 12.34 17.81 7.58
C GLU A 182 12.24 18.11 6.07
N PRO A 183 12.99 17.44 5.16
CA PRO A 183 12.90 17.74 3.72
C PRO A 183 11.63 17.21 3.04
N ILE A 184 10.91 16.28 3.68
CA ILE A 184 9.68 15.68 3.15
C ILE A 184 8.43 16.28 3.78
N LYS A 185 8.57 17.23 4.71
CA LYS A 185 7.45 17.88 5.39
C LYS A 185 6.48 18.57 4.44
N ASP A 186 6.97 19.13 3.33
CA ASP A 186 6.14 19.84 2.36
C ASP A 186 5.48 18.89 1.34
N LEU A 187 6.03 17.68 1.20
CA LEU A 187 5.46 16.59 0.40
C LEU A 187 4.34 15.86 1.16
N LEU A 188 4.41 15.91 2.48
CA LEU A 188 3.49 15.29 3.42
C LEU A 188 2.61 16.37 4.05
N ASP A 189 1.53 15.96 4.71
CA ASP A 189 0.62 16.93 5.32
C ASP A 189 1.16 17.48 6.66
N TYR A 190 0.53 18.53 7.18
CA TYR A 190 0.92 19.20 8.45
C TYR A 190 1.00 18.26 9.65
N GLN A 191 0.37 17.07 9.57
CA GLN A 191 0.35 16.07 10.63
C GLN A 191 1.67 15.30 10.79
N LEU A 192 2.63 15.40 9.85
CA LEU A 192 3.89 14.65 9.91
C LEU A 192 4.59 14.77 11.27
N LYS A 193 4.61 15.98 11.85
CA LYS A 193 5.20 16.22 13.17
C LYS A 193 4.55 15.37 14.27
N GLY A 194 3.22 15.30 14.29
CA GLY A 194 2.48 14.46 15.25
C GLY A 194 2.84 12.99 15.12
N TYR A 195 2.83 12.44 13.90
CA TYR A 195 3.19 11.04 13.65
C TYR A 195 4.66 10.76 14.01
N THR A 196 5.59 11.66 13.70
CA THR A 196 7.00 11.49 14.11
C THR A 196 7.15 11.42 15.63
N THR A 197 6.43 12.26 16.39
CA THR A 197 6.45 12.24 17.85
C THR A 197 5.90 10.92 18.39
N VAL A 198 4.75 10.46 17.88
CA VAL A 198 4.15 9.18 18.28
C VAL A 198 5.10 8.01 17.99
N ALA A 199 5.68 7.98 16.80
CA ALA A 199 6.63 6.94 16.42
C ALA A 199 7.83 6.87 17.36
N LYS A 200 8.43 8.01 17.73
CA LYS A 200 9.55 8.03 18.67
C LYS A 200 9.17 7.57 20.07
N MET A 201 8.01 8.00 20.58
CA MET A 201 7.53 7.59 21.89
C MET A 201 7.33 6.07 21.97
N ASN A 202 6.80 5.46 20.90
CA ASN A 202 6.59 4.01 20.81
C ASN A 202 7.87 3.21 20.54
N SER A 203 9.01 3.86 20.32
CA SER A 203 10.30 3.23 20.00
C SER A 203 11.40 3.53 21.02
N SER A 204 11.03 3.85 22.27
CA SER A 204 11.96 4.34 23.29
C SER A 204 13.04 3.32 23.71
N ASP A 205 12.72 2.03 23.74
CA ASP A 205 13.66 0.94 24.04
C ASP A 205 13.51 -0.18 23.00
N PRO A 206 14.06 -0.01 21.80
CA PRO A 206 13.79 -0.92 20.70
C PRO A 206 14.69 -2.17 20.78
N PRO A 207 14.17 -3.34 20.37
CA PRO A 207 14.98 -4.55 20.24
C PRO A 207 15.94 -4.47 19.03
N ASP A 208 16.62 -5.58 18.74
CA ASP A 208 17.43 -5.77 17.53
C ASP A 208 18.61 -4.79 17.37
N LYS A 209 19.06 -4.20 18.47
CA LYS A 209 20.18 -3.23 18.53
C LYS A 209 19.97 -2.01 17.64
N LEU A 210 18.71 -1.66 17.37
CA LEU A 210 18.38 -0.42 16.70
C LEU A 210 18.49 0.76 17.69
N THR A 211 18.76 1.95 17.16
CA THR A 211 18.54 3.17 17.94
C THR A 211 17.06 3.52 17.99
N GLN A 212 16.66 4.39 18.92
CA GLN A 212 15.28 4.89 18.98
C GLN A 212 14.84 5.50 17.64
N ASP A 213 15.66 6.34 17.02
CA ASP A 213 15.33 6.98 15.73
C ASP A 213 15.23 5.96 14.58
N GLU A 214 16.08 4.93 14.58
CA GLU A 214 16.04 3.83 13.60
C GLU A 214 14.74 3.02 13.72
N SER A 215 14.40 2.56 14.91
CA SER A 215 13.15 1.84 15.17
C SER A 215 11.93 2.72 14.88
N ALA A 216 11.96 3.99 15.31
CA ALA A 216 10.88 4.95 15.07
C ALA A 216 10.68 5.24 13.59
N SER A 217 11.72 5.16 12.76
CA SER A 217 11.58 5.31 11.31
C SER A 217 10.75 4.18 10.69
N ILE A 218 10.94 2.93 11.15
CA ILE A 218 10.14 1.76 10.74
C ILE A 218 8.72 1.91 11.27
N HIS A 219 8.58 2.29 12.54
CA HIS A 219 7.27 2.51 13.16
C HIS A 219 6.47 3.55 12.37
N LEU A 220 7.07 4.70 12.05
CA LEU A 220 6.44 5.77 11.28
C LEU A 220 5.99 5.31 9.88
N TYR A 221 6.81 4.52 9.19
CA TYR A 221 6.43 3.94 7.89
C TYR A 221 5.19 3.05 8.01
N THR A 222 5.07 2.30 9.11
CA THR A 222 3.95 1.40 9.35
C THR A 222 2.70 2.06 9.95
N MET A 223 2.71 3.36 10.21
CA MET A 223 1.52 4.06 10.69
C MET A 223 0.52 4.28 9.56
N GLU A 224 -0.77 4.03 9.82
CA GLU A 224 -1.86 4.46 8.96
C GLU A 224 -2.29 5.87 9.39
N TRP A 225 -2.31 6.81 8.45
CA TRP A 225 -2.72 8.19 8.72
C TRP A 225 -4.24 8.33 8.53
N GLU A 226 -4.82 9.40 9.07
CA GLU A 226 -6.26 9.68 8.93
C GLU A 226 -6.73 9.65 7.46
N GLU A 227 -5.92 10.23 6.57
CA GLU A 227 -6.07 10.15 5.12
C GLU A 227 -5.08 9.14 4.56
N HIS A 228 -5.56 7.93 4.25
CA HIS A 228 -4.74 6.81 3.77
C HIS A 228 -3.79 7.18 2.61
N GLU A 229 -4.28 7.92 1.60
CA GLU A 229 -3.48 8.36 0.44
C GLU A 229 -2.32 9.31 0.80
N ASN A 230 -2.35 9.86 2.02
CA ASN A 230 -1.34 10.76 2.56
C ASN A 230 -0.43 10.08 3.59
N SER A 231 -0.68 8.82 3.94
CA SER A 231 0.23 8.00 4.75
C SER A 231 1.64 8.01 4.18
N LEU A 232 2.65 8.07 5.07
CA LEU A 232 4.06 8.20 4.64
C LEU A 232 4.47 7.08 3.69
N TYR A 233 4.12 5.83 4.00
CA TYR A 233 4.45 4.69 3.14
C TYR A 233 3.86 4.82 1.73
N MET A 234 2.64 5.35 1.60
CA MET A 234 1.97 5.53 0.31
C MET A 234 2.76 6.49 -0.56
N LYS A 235 3.10 7.67 -0.03
CA LYS A 235 3.86 8.69 -0.79
C LYS A 235 5.27 8.21 -1.11
N LEU A 236 5.92 7.51 -0.18
CA LEU A 236 7.24 6.95 -0.41
C LEU A 236 7.22 5.88 -1.51
N ASN A 237 6.31 4.90 -1.42
CA ASN A 237 6.16 3.83 -2.40
C ASN A 237 5.81 4.36 -3.79
N GLN A 238 4.90 5.35 -3.87
CA GLN A 238 4.62 6.06 -5.12
C GLN A 238 5.89 6.70 -5.71
N THR A 239 6.69 7.37 -4.88
CA THR A 239 7.93 8.02 -5.33
C THR A 239 8.99 7.00 -5.78
N LEU A 240 9.10 5.86 -5.10
CA LEU A 240 10.03 4.77 -5.45
C LEU A 240 9.72 4.14 -6.82
N ARG A 241 8.44 4.11 -7.21
CA ARG A 241 7.99 3.65 -8.53
C ARG A 241 8.26 4.65 -9.66
N LEU A 242 8.57 5.91 -9.36
CA LEU A 242 8.85 6.90 -10.40
C LEU A 242 10.18 6.61 -11.11
N ALA A 243 10.14 6.66 -12.45
CA ALA A 243 11.35 6.55 -13.27
C ALA A 243 12.34 7.70 -13.04
N ASP A 244 11.82 8.90 -12.72
CA ASP A 244 12.64 10.05 -12.38
C ASP A 244 13.16 9.95 -10.93
N ARG A 245 14.40 9.49 -10.78
CA ARG A 245 15.07 9.37 -9.48
C ARG A 245 15.36 10.71 -8.81
N LEU A 246 15.29 11.84 -9.51
CA LEU A 246 15.46 13.16 -8.88
C LEU A 246 14.34 13.45 -7.89
N LYS A 247 13.15 12.87 -8.09
CA LYS A 247 12.01 12.97 -7.17
C LYS A 247 12.23 12.27 -5.83
N LEU A 248 13.20 11.35 -5.75
CA LEU A 248 13.58 10.70 -4.49
C LEU A 248 14.52 11.55 -3.63
N LYS A 249 15.15 12.61 -4.17
CA LYS A 249 16.11 13.43 -3.42
C LYS A 249 15.58 13.96 -2.08
N PRO A 250 14.34 14.48 -1.97
CA PRO A 250 13.79 14.90 -0.68
C PRO A 250 13.75 13.75 0.34
N TRP A 251 13.52 12.52 -0.11
CA TRP A 251 13.43 11.33 0.72
C TRP A 251 14.78 10.79 1.19
N PHE A 252 15.92 11.26 0.67
CA PHE A 252 17.22 10.63 0.94
C PHE A 252 17.59 10.58 2.42
N LYS A 253 17.27 11.61 3.21
CA LYS A 253 17.55 11.58 4.65
C LYS A 253 16.71 10.53 5.37
N TYR A 254 15.42 10.48 5.07
CA TYR A 254 14.51 9.47 5.61
C TYR A 254 14.87 8.05 5.16
N LEU A 255 15.13 7.85 3.85
CA LEU A 255 15.58 6.58 3.29
C LEU A 255 16.89 6.11 3.89
N LYS A 256 17.86 7.01 4.13
CA LYS A 256 19.10 6.65 4.81
C LYS A 256 18.81 6.10 6.21
N LEU A 257 18.06 6.82 7.04
CA LEU A 257 17.70 6.39 8.39
C LEU A 257 16.93 5.05 8.38
N PHE A 258 15.88 4.98 7.55
CA PHE A 258 15.03 3.80 7.43
C PHE A 258 15.81 2.57 6.93
N LEU A 259 16.59 2.71 5.87
CA LEU A 259 17.33 1.57 5.29
C LEU A 259 18.48 1.14 6.21
N THR A 260 19.15 2.06 6.91
CA THR A 260 20.10 1.70 7.97
C THR A 260 19.44 0.83 9.03
N ALA A 261 18.24 1.19 9.50
CA ALA A 261 17.47 0.38 10.45
C ALA A 261 17.05 -0.98 9.85
N PHE A 262 16.44 -0.96 8.67
CA PHE A 262 15.93 -2.13 7.97
C PHE A 262 17.00 -3.19 7.70
N PHE A 263 18.20 -2.77 7.26
CA PHE A 263 19.28 -3.70 6.96
C PHE A 263 20.01 -4.24 8.20
N LYS A 264 19.86 -3.61 9.38
CA LYS A 264 20.32 -4.18 10.66
C LYS A 264 19.46 -5.36 11.12
N LEU A 265 18.18 -5.40 10.72
CA LEU A 265 17.28 -6.50 11.05
C LEU A 265 17.74 -7.82 10.40
N PRO A 266 17.51 -8.98 11.06
CA PRO A 266 17.84 -10.28 10.49
C PRO A 266 17.01 -10.56 9.22
N PRO A 267 17.63 -11.07 8.14
CA PRO A 267 16.87 -11.51 6.95
C PRO A 267 16.08 -12.78 7.23
N SER A 268 14.83 -12.81 6.76
CA SER A 268 13.97 -13.99 6.67
C SER A 268 14.43 -14.84 5.50
N LYS A 269 15.46 -15.67 5.71
CA LYS A 269 16.02 -16.55 4.67
C LYS A 269 15.04 -17.65 4.30
N ASP A 270 14.94 -17.94 3.00
CA ASP A 270 14.10 -19.00 2.44
C ASP A 270 12.68 -19.04 3.00
N THR A 271 12.08 -17.86 3.20
CA THR A 271 10.77 -17.72 3.85
C THR A 271 9.69 -17.53 2.81
N LEU A 272 8.61 -18.30 2.93
CA LEU A 272 7.41 -18.13 2.11
C LEU A 272 6.51 -17.05 2.73
N VAL A 273 6.21 -16.02 1.95
CA VAL A 273 5.34 -14.92 2.36
C VAL A 273 4.20 -14.72 1.37
N TRP A 274 3.13 -14.09 1.86
CA TRP A 274 1.88 -13.94 1.13
C TRP A 274 1.50 -12.46 1.03
N ARG A 275 1.03 -12.06 -0.16
CA ARG A 275 0.49 -10.72 -0.41
C ARG A 275 -0.77 -10.81 -1.26
N GLY A 276 -1.83 -10.11 -0.89
CA GLY A 276 -3.11 -10.15 -1.59
C GLY A 276 -3.47 -8.82 -2.24
N VAL A 277 -4.05 -8.86 -3.45
CA VAL A 277 -4.56 -7.66 -4.13
C VAL A 277 -5.96 -7.95 -4.70
N ARG A 278 -6.90 -7.00 -4.55
CA ARG A 278 -8.32 -7.15 -4.96
C ARG A 278 -8.56 -6.89 -6.45
N GLU A 279 -7.74 -7.50 -7.31
CA GLU A 279 -7.85 -7.42 -8.77
C GLU A 279 -7.18 -8.63 -9.42
N ASP A 280 -7.48 -8.88 -10.70
CA ASP A 280 -6.76 -9.87 -11.51
C ASP A 280 -5.52 -9.24 -12.13
N LEU A 281 -4.35 -9.74 -11.71
CA LEU A 281 -3.05 -9.35 -12.26
C LEU A 281 -2.39 -10.48 -13.06
N SER A 282 -3.05 -11.64 -13.23
CA SER A 282 -2.46 -12.83 -13.83
C SER A 282 -1.86 -12.58 -15.22
N ALA A 283 -2.49 -11.74 -16.03
CA ALA A 283 -1.99 -11.35 -17.35
C ALA A 283 -0.65 -10.58 -17.31
N LEU A 284 -0.35 -9.89 -16.22
CA LEU A 284 0.91 -9.14 -16.05
C LEU A 284 2.08 -10.01 -15.60
N TYR A 285 1.81 -11.24 -15.13
CA TYR A 285 2.78 -12.15 -14.55
C TYR A 285 2.77 -13.52 -15.25
N PRO A 286 3.11 -13.59 -16.55
CA PRO A 286 3.27 -14.87 -17.23
C PRO A 286 4.47 -15.65 -16.65
N LYS A 287 4.36 -16.99 -16.65
CA LYS A 287 5.41 -17.89 -16.15
C LYS A 287 6.76 -17.61 -16.82
N GLY A 288 7.82 -17.59 -16.02
CA GLY A 288 9.19 -17.32 -16.46
C GLY A 288 9.55 -15.84 -16.55
N LYS A 289 8.59 -14.92 -16.43
CA LYS A 289 8.88 -13.48 -16.43
C LYS A 289 9.70 -13.08 -15.20
N GLU A 290 10.71 -12.26 -15.44
CA GLU A 290 11.55 -11.65 -14.41
C GLU A 290 11.29 -10.13 -14.37
N PHE A 291 11.23 -9.56 -13.18
CA PHE A 291 10.85 -8.15 -12.97
C PHE A 291 11.29 -7.68 -11.58
N ALA A 292 11.27 -6.35 -11.37
CA ALA A 292 11.52 -5.74 -10.08
C ALA A 292 10.24 -5.15 -9.49
N TRP A 293 10.07 -5.26 -8.18
CA TRP A 293 9.17 -4.39 -7.42
C TRP A 293 9.98 -3.27 -6.78
N TRP A 294 9.73 -2.04 -7.21
CA TRP A 294 10.54 -0.87 -6.84
C TRP A 294 10.12 -0.25 -5.52
N ALA A 295 8.86 -0.39 -5.12
CA ALA A 295 8.40 0.00 -3.79
C ALA A 295 8.71 -1.05 -2.73
N PHE A 296 8.65 -0.66 -1.46
CA PHE A 296 8.57 -1.64 -0.37
C PHE A 296 7.28 -2.43 -0.50
N SER A 297 7.33 -3.73 -0.19
CA SER A 297 6.15 -4.59 -0.27
C SER A 297 5.89 -5.30 1.04
N SER A 298 4.82 -4.91 1.74
CA SER A 298 4.36 -5.59 2.95
C SER A 298 3.76 -6.95 2.61
N CYS A 299 4.16 -7.99 3.35
CA CYS A 299 3.68 -9.35 3.18
C CYS A 299 3.37 -9.97 4.55
N SER A 300 2.53 -10.99 4.58
CA SER A 300 2.23 -11.77 5.78
C SER A 300 2.86 -13.17 5.69
N THR A 301 3.30 -13.72 6.81
CA THR A 301 3.68 -15.14 6.91
C THR A 301 2.45 -16.07 6.95
N SER A 302 1.29 -15.55 7.31
CA SER A 302 0.04 -16.31 7.43
C SER A 302 -0.88 -16.04 6.25
N ILE A 303 -1.27 -17.12 5.55
CA ILE A 303 -2.28 -17.05 4.49
C ILE A 303 -3.67 -16.74 5.04
N ASP A 304 -3.95 -17.09 6.31
CA ASP A 304 -5.25 -16.91 6.95
C ASP A 304 -5.61 -15.43 7.09
N VAL A 305 -4.59 -14.57 7.26
CA VAL A 305 -4.77 -13.11 7.29
C VAL A 305 -5.43 -12.62 5.99
N LEU A 306 -5.10 -13.23 4.85
CA LEU A 306 -5.68 -12.85 3.56
C LEU A 306 -7.15 -13.27 3.42
N GLU A 307 -7.58 -14.36 4.07
CA GLU A 307 -8.98 -14.81 4.01
C GLU A 307 -9.96 -13.83 4.68
N SER A 308 -9.47 -13.00 5.61
CA SER A 308 -10.32 -12.06 6.33
C SER A 308 -10.95 -11.04 5.36
N PRO A 309 -12.26 -10.74 5.51
CA PRO A 309 -12.96 -9.75 4.67
C PRO A 309 -12.33 -8.37 4.66
N ASN A 310 -11.58 -8.05 5.71
CA ASN A 310 -10.85 -6.79 5.84
C ASN A 310 -9.61 -6.74 4.95
N TYR A 311 -9.06 -7.89 4.56
CA TYR A 311 -7.92 -8.02 3.65
C TYR A 311 -8.39 -8.42 2.25
N LEU A 312 -8.25 -9.67 1.84
CA LEU A 312 -8.66 -10.10 0.50
C LEU A 312 -10.12 -10.58 0.48
N GLY A 313 -10.54 -11.29 1.53
CA GLY A 313 -11.84 -11.94 1.60
C GLY A 313 -11.95 -13.17 0.69
N LYS A 314 -13.13 -13.81 0.73
CA LYS A 314 -13.40 -15.09 0.04
C LYS A 314 -14.10 -14.96 -1.32
N SER A 315 -14.39 -13.73 -1.77
CA SER A 315 -15.18 -13.48 -2.98
C SER A 315 -14.64 -12.28 -3.77
N GLY A 316 -15.06 -12.17 -5.03
CA GLY A 316 -14.58 -11.12 -5.95
C GLY A 316 -13.26 -11.47 -6.63
N THR A 317 -12.93 -10.72 -7.68
CA THR A 317 -11.68 -10.88 -8.42
C THR A 317 -10.49 -10.49 -7.57
N ARG A 318 -9.52 -11.39 -7.42
CA ARG A 318 -8.40 -11.24 -6.50
C ARG A 318 -7.18 -12.04 -6.93
N THR A 319 -6.00 -11.51 -6.62
CA THR A 319 -4.71 -12.14 -6.86
C THR A 319 -3.97 -12.32 -5.54
N ILE A 320 -3.50 -13.54 -5.28
CA ILE A 320 -2.58 -13.85 -4.17
C ILE A 320 -1.19 -14.10 -4.75
N PHE A 321 -0.21 -13.36 -4.25
CA PHE A 321 1.20 -13.64 -4.49
C PHE A 321 1.73 -14.51 -3.36
N SER A 322 2.29 -15.65 -3.74
CA SER A 322 3.08 -16.54 -2.90
C SER A 322 4.55 -16.28 -3.24
N ILE A 323 5.33 -15.73 -2.31
CA ILE A 323 6.66 -15.19 -2.61
C ILE A 323 7.69 -15.89 -1.72
N GLN A 324 8.64 -16.57 -2.33
CA GLN A 324 9.81 -17.10 -1.64
C GLN A 324 10.89 -16.02 -1.59
N THR A 325 11.19 -15.50 -0.40
CA THR A 325 12.16 -14.40 -0.19
C THR A 325 13.35 -14.84 0.64
N ASN A 326 14.49 -14.21 0.39
CA ASN A 326 15.73 -14.31 1.16
C ASN A 326 16.13 -12.99 1.83
N SER A 327 15.60 -11.85 1.36
CA SER A 327 15.95 -10.51 1.83
C SER A 327 14.87 -9.83 2.67
N GLY A 328 13.65 -10.37 2.70
CA GLY A 328 12.56 -9.86 3.53
C GLY A 328 12.93 -9.76 5.01
N LYS A 329 12.34 -8.78 5.71
CA LYS A 329 12.60 -8.52 7.14
C LYS A 329 11.31 -8.59 7.92
N LEU A 330 11.30 -9.38 8.99
CA LEU A 330 10.23 -9.33 9.99
C LEU A 330 10.33 -8.00 10.75
N ILE A 331 9.29 -7.18 10.69
CA ILE A 331 9.29 -5.83 11.30
C ILE A 331 8.34 -5.70 12.49
N ARG A 332 7.72 -6.79 12.93
CA ARG A 332 6.70 -6.82 14.00
C ARG A 332 7.08 -6.01 15.23
N ALA A 333 8.31 -6.17 15.72
CA ALA A 333 8.79 -5.49 16.93
C ALA A 333 9.00 -3.97 16.77
N HIS A 334 8.96 -3.48 15.54
CA HIS A 334 9.16 -2.07 15.19
C HIS A 334 7.96 -1.48 14.45
N SER A 335 6.88 -2.24 14.26
CA SER A 335 5.68 -1.82 13.54
C SER A 335 4.67 -1.15 14.48
N TYR A 336 3.79 -0.32 13.92
CA TYR A 336 2.59 0.18 14.58
C TYR A 336 1.59 -0.96 14.88
N PHE A 337 1.65 -2.04 14.10
CA PHE A 337 0.84 -3.25 14.31
C PHE A 337 1.70 -4.35 14.94
N ASP A 338 1.52 -4.57 16.24
CA ASP A 338 2.27 -5.53 17.05
C ASP A 338 1.75 -6.98 16.95
N ASN A 339 0.53 -7.15 16.42
CA ASN A 339 -0.15 -8.45 16.31
C ASN A 339 0.03 -9.12 14.94
N GLU A 340 0.76 -8.51 14.02
CA GLU A 340 1.00 -9.06 12.69
C GLU A 340 2.46 -9.47 12.53
N ASP A 341 2.69 -10.70 12.05
CA ASP A 341 3.99 -11.13 11.57
C ASP A 341 4.22 -10.56 10.15
N GLU A 342 4.26 -9.23 10.06
CA GLU A 342 4.52 -8.48 8.82
C GLU A 342 5.98 -8.66 8.41
N ILE A 343 6.19 -9.25 7.23
CA ILE A 343 7.49 -9.30 6.55
C ILE A 343 7.49 -8.23 5.47
N LEU A 344 8.42 -7.28 5.58
CA LEU A 344 8.59 -6.21 4.61
C LEU A 344 9.70 -6.58 3.62
N LEU A 345 9.37 -6.56 2.32
CA LEU A 345 10.34 -6.75 1.24
C LEU A 345 10.98 -5.41 0.85
N PRO A 346 12.30 -5.38 0.58
CA PRO A 346 13.01 -4.15 0.22
C PRO A 346 12.60 -3.61 -1.16
N PRO A 347 12.79 -2.30 -1.40
CA PRO A 347 12.57 -1.70 -2.71
C PRO A 347 13.62 -2.20 -3.70
N GLY A 348 13.19 -2.45 -4.93
CA GLY A 348 14.03 -3.00 -5.98
C GLY A 348 14.26 -4.51 -5.86
N ILE A 349 13.46 -5.23 -5.06
CA ILE A 349 13.51 -6.71 -5.01
C ILE A 349 13.25 -7.28 -6.41
N TYR A 350 14.07 -8.26 -6.81
CA TYR A 350 14.01 -8.86 -8.15
C TYR A 350 13.42 -10.26 -8.05
N LEU A 351 12.34 -10.48 -8.81
CA LEU A 351 11.44 -11.61 -8.67
C LEU A 351 11.24 -12.30 -10.02
N LYS A 352 11.06 -13.61 -9.97
CA LYS A 352 10.71 -14.45 -11.11
C LYS A 352 9.38 -15.14 -10.89
N VAL A 353 8.52 -15.14 -11.91
CA VAL A 353 7.29 -15.94 -11.90
C VAL A 353 7.64 -17.41 -12.11
N VAL A 354 7.52 -18.21 -11.05
CA VAL A 354 7.75 -19.66 -11.09
C VAL A 354 6.52 -20.40 -11.59
N GLY A 355 5.33 -19.92 -11.23
CA GLY A 355 4.07 -20.52 -11.65
C GLY A 355 2.87 -19.64 -11.38
N SER A 356 1.74 -19.99 -11.98
CA SER A 356 0.45 -19.37 -11.71
C SER A 356 -0.66 -20.41 -11.75
N LEU A 357 -1.70 -20.17 -10.97
CA LEU A 357 -2.89 -21.02 -10.86
C LEU A 357 -4.13 -20.14 -10.90
N ASN A 358 -5.08 -20.51 -11.76
CA ASN A 358 -6.45 -19.98 -11.69
C ASN A 358 -7.27 -20.97 -10.87
N SER A 359 -7.61 -20.61 -9.63
CA SER A 359 -8.35 -21.46 -8.70
C SER A 359 -9.87 -21.39 -8.90
N GLY A 360 -10.34 -20.67 -9.93
CA GLY A 360 -11.76 -20.37 -10.14
C GLY A 360 -12.29 -19.28 -9.21
N ASN A 361 -13.56 -18.91 -9.40
CA ASN A 361 -14.26 -17.90 -8.56
C ASN A 361 -13.52 -16.56 -8.43
N GLY A 362 -12.81 -16.16 -9.50
CA GLY A 362 -12.03 -14.92 -9.56
C GLY A 362 -10.74 -14.94 -8.73
N LEU A 363 -10.29 -16.08 -8.21
CA LEU A 363 -9.04 -16.20 -7.46
C LEU A 363 -7.89 -16.65 -8.37
N HIS A 364 -6.87 -15.81 -8.47
CA HIS A 364 -5.60 -16.12 -9.13
C HIS A 364 -4.49 -16.22 -8.10
N ILE A 365 -3.65 -17.25 -8.18
CA ILE A 365 -2.48 -17.41 -7.33
C ILE A 365 -1.25 -17.36 -8.21
N ILE A 366 -0.29 -16.51 -7.86
CA ILE A 366 0.97 -16.32 -8.58
C ILE A 366 2.10 -16.67 -7.64
N HIS A 367 2.94 -17.63 -8.02
CA HIS A 367 4.11 -18.02 -7.25
C HIS A 367 5.35 -17.31 -7.79
N LEU A 368 6.01 -16.58 -6.90
CA LEU A 368 7.19 -15.76 -7.16
C LEU A 368 8.37 -16.28 -6.34
N GLN A 369 9.55 -16.20 -6.93
CA GLN A 369 10.80 -16.49 -6.25
C GLN A 369 11.74 -15.30 -6.38
N GLU A 370 12.32 -14.87 -5.26
CA GLU A 370 13.41 -13.90 -5.25
C GLU A 370 14.65 -14.50 -5.89
N ILE A 371 15.19 -13.79 -6.86
CA ILE A 371 16.38 -14.16 -7.62
C ILE A 371 17.40 -13.03 -7.60
N GLU A 372 18.66 -13.34 -7.89
CA GLU A 372 19.72 -12.33 -7.95
C GLU A 372 19.46 -11.33 -9.10
N PRO A 373 19.51 -10.02 -8.85
CA PRO A 373 19.29 -9.03 -9.88
C PRO A 373 20.49 -8.92 -10.85
N PRO A 374 20.26 -8.51 -12.11
CA PRO A 374 21.33 -8.34 -13.10
C PRO A 374 22.33 -7.24 -12.75
N TYR A 375 21.98 -6.34 -11.82
CA TYR A 375 22.84 -5.31 -11.26
C TYR A 375 22.31 -4.91 -9.88
N LYS A 376 23.14 -4.19 -9.10
CA LYS A 376 22.75 -3.73 -7.77
C LYS A 376 21.60 -2.71 -7.84
N MET A 377 20.41 -3.12 -7.41
CA MET A 377 19.16 -2.36 -7.51
C MET A 377 19.05 -1.23 -6.47
N LEU A 378 19.63 -1.46 -5.28
CA LEU A 378 19.58 -0.59 -4.12
C LEU A 378 21.00 -0.46 -3.54
N ALA A 379 21.46 0.77 -3.30
CA ALA A 379 22.77 1.00 -2.69
C ALA A 379 22.83 0.47 -1.24
N ASP A 380 24.01 0.13 -0.71
CA ASP A 380 24.06 -0.24 0.71
C ASP A 380 23.95 1.03 1.57
N PRO A 381 23.13 1.04 2.63
CA PRO A 381 23.04 2.19 3.52
C PRO A 381 24.28 2.34 4.41
N PHE A 382 25.16 1.35 4.48
CA PHE A 382 26.39 1.39 5.28
C PHE A 382 27.58 1.77 4.41
N ASP A 383 28.51 2.53 4.96
CA ASP A 383 29.82 2.68 4.33
C ASP A 383 30.57 1.34 4.45
N PRO A 384 31.03 0.74 3.33
CA PRO A 384 31.85 -0.48 3.38
C PRO A 384 33.09 -0.36 4.28
N SER A 385 33.56 0.87 4.51
CA SER A 385 34.66 1.22 5.42
C SER A 385 34.31 0.97 6.89
N GLU A 386 33.07 1.25 7.29
CA GLU A 386 32.59 1.08 8.67
C GLU A 386 32.33 -0.40 8.99
N LEU A 387 31.94 -1.21 7.99
CA LEU A 387 31.74 -2.65 8.16
C LEU A 387 33.04 -3.41 8.47
N LYS A 388 34.19 -2.93 7.97
CA LYS A 388 35.52 -3.49 8.29
C LYS A 388 35.96 -3.22 9.72
N ASN A 389 35.43 -2.17 10.36
CA ASN A 389 35.71 -1.84 11.75
C ASN A 389 34.73 -2.51 12.73
N ALA A 390 33.56 -2.95 12.25
CA ALA A 390 32.53 -3.64 13.03
C ALA A 390 32.70 -5.17 13.05
N LEU A 391 33.44 -5.74 12.10
CA LEU A 391 33.90 -7.13 12.17
C LEU A 391 35.24 -7.15 12.93
N PRO A 392 35.37 -7.90 14.03
CA PRO A 392 36.69 -8.11 14.61
C PRO A 392 37.61 -8.66 13.51
N PRO A 393 38.89 -8.23 13.43
CA PRO A 393 39.81 -8.80 12.47
C PRO A 393 39.74 -10.31 12.63
N ALA A 394 39.55 -11.02 11.52
CA ALA A 394 39.56 -12.48 11.52
C ALA A 394 40.86 -12.90 12.20
N LYS A 395 40.76 -13.35 13.46
CA LYS A 395 41.92 -13.91 14.15
C LYS A 395 42.34 -15.08 13.29
N PRO A 396 43.58 -15.12 12.77
CA PRO A 396 44.08 -16.32 12.15
C PRO A 396 43.99 -17.40 13.22
N GLN A 397 43.07 -18.35 13.06
CA GLN A 397 43.09 -19.52 13.91
C GLN A 397 44.37 -20.28 13.57
N PRO A 398 45.28 -20.50 14.53
CA PRO A 398 46.38 -21.39 14.29
C PRO A 398 45.79 -22.78 14.00
N TYR A 399 46.13 -23.32 12.83
CA TYR A 399 45.89 -24.72 12.52
C TYR A 399 46.67 -25.56 13.53
N THR A 400 46.00 -26.00 14.59
CA THR A 400 46.49 -27.06 15.45
C THR A 400 46.25 -28.37 14.73
N VAL A 401 47.30 -28.88 14.09
CA VAL A 401 47.39 -30.30 13.74
C VAL A 401 47.30 -31.06 15.06
N ASN A 402 46.22 -31.81 15.27
CA ASN A 402 46.06 -32.66 16.44
C ASN A 402 46.55 -34.07 16.04
N PRO A 403 47.71 -34.55 16.53
CA PRO A 403 48.19 -35.88 16.23
C PRO A 403 47.61 -36.82 17.29
N GLN A 404 46.44 -37.42 17.03
CA GLN A 404 46.01 -38.59 17.78
C GLN A 404 45.87 -39.78 16.85
N LYS A 405 46.68 -40.78 17.20
CA LYS A 405 46.78 -42.11 16.62
C LYS A 405 45.43 -42.80 16.69
N GLU A 406 44.96 -43.31 15.57
CA GLU A 406 44.16 -44.54 15.56
C GLU A 406 44.98 -45.61 14.85
N GLU A 407 45.14 -46.71 15.57
CA GLU A 407 46.07 -47.80 15.39
C GLU A 407 45.47 -48.80 14.39
N TYR A 408 46.15 -49.04 13.28
CA TYR A 408 45.77 -50.02 12.27
C TYR A 408 46.23 -51.41 12.71
N ASN A 409 45.28 -52.33 12.91
CA ASN A 409 45.54 -53.73 13.22
C ASN A 409 45.30 -54.62 11.98
N PRO A 410 46.32 -55.30 11.41
CA PRO A 410 46.15 -56.14 10.23
C PRO A 410 45.96 -57.61 10.61
N SER A 411 44.76 -58.15 10.42
CA SER A 411 44.61 -59.61 10.29
C SER A 411 43.29 -59.99 9.60
N THR A 412 43.43 -60.85 8.59
CA THR A 412 42.40 -61.71 7.95
C THR A 412 41.30 -61.00 7.16
N SER A 413 40.88 -61.41 5.97
CA SER A 413 41.23 -62.53 5.09
C SER A 413 40.42 -62.33 3.80
N GLU A 414 41.07 -62.58 2.66
CA GLU A 414 40.50 -63.17 1.44
C GLU A 414 39.56 -62.35 0.52
N LEU A 415 40.03 -62.23 -0.72
CA LEU A 415 39.27 -61.88 -1.91
C LEU A 415 38.16 -62.90 -2.21
N LYS A 416 37.05 -62.43 -2.79
CA LYS A 416 36.55 -62.99 -4.07
C LYS A 416 35.73 -61.96 -4.89
N PRO A 417 35.81 -61.99 -6.24
CA PRO A 417 35.30 -60.94 -7.12
C PRO A 417 33.96 -61.31 -7.77
N VAL A 418 33.05 -60.35 -7.96
CA VAL A 418 31.87 -60.53 -8.85
C VAL A 418 31.52 -59.24 -9.62
N LEU A 419 31.81 -59.31 -10.91
CA LEU A 419 31.15 -58.76 -12.12
C LEU A 419 30.47 -57.36 -12.16
N SER A 420 31.06 -56.56 -13.05
CA SER A 420 30.48 -55.77 -14.16
C SER A 420 29.93 -54.36 -13.91
N PRO A 421 30.41 -53.34 -14.68
CA PRO A 421 29.83 -52.01 -14.71
C PRO A 421 28.71 -51.90 -15.77
N THR A 422 27.50 -51.53 -15.35
CA THR A 422 26.46 -51.09 -16.28
C THR A 422 26.82 -49.72 -16.85
N LYS A 423 26.91 -49.68 -18.18
CA LYS A 423 27.14 -48.53 -19.06
C LYS A 423 26.25 -47.32 -18.73
N PRO A 424 26.75 -46.07 -18.89
CA PRO A 424 25.89 -44.89 -18.95
C PRO A 424 25.08 -44.87 -20.26
N PRO A 425 23.86 -44.33 -20.27
CA PRO A 425 23.03 -44.29 -21.48
C PRO A 425 23.69 -43.41 -22.55
N SER A 426 23.86 -44.00 -23.72
CA SER A 426 24.26 -43.38 -24.98
C SER A 426 23.15 -42.45 -25.49
N TYR A 427 23.44 -41.16 -25.63
CA TYR A 427 22.61 -40.27 -26.45
C TYR A 427 22.95 -40.50 -27.92
N THR A 428 22.07 -41.17 -28.64
CA THR A 428 22.07 -41.20 -30.10
C THR A 428 21.62 -39.84 -30.63
N VAL A 429 22.51 -39.17 -31.36
CA VAL A 429 22.16 -38.03 -32.23
C VAL A 429 21.34 -38.59 -33.39
N SER A 430 20.02 -38.45 -33.33
CA SER A 430 19.16 -38.64 -34.49
C SER A 430 19.22 -37.38 -35.36
N SER A 431 19.78 -37.53 -36.55
CA SER A 431 19.73 -36.57 -37.64
C SER A 431 18.29 -36.21 -37.98
N ILE A 432 17.92 -34.95 -37.73
CA ILE A 432 16.66 -34.39 -38.25
C ILE A 432 16.91 -33.91 -39.67
N SER A 433 16.30 -34.60 -40.62
CA SER A 433 16.17 -34.20 -42.01
C SER A 433 15.41 -32.86 -42.07
N VAL A 434 16.08 -31.83 -42.60
CA VAL A 434 15.46 -30.55 -42.97
C VAL A 434 14.58 -30.81 -44.20
N LYS A 435 13.26 -30.90 -43.99
CA LYS A 435 12.29 -30.74 -45.08
C LYS A 435 11.98 -29.26 -45.23
N ALA A 436 12.33 -28.72 -46.39
CA ALA A 436 12.00 -27.39 -46.84
C ALA A 436 10.47 -27.15 -46.82
N ILE A 437 10.06 -26.02 -46.27
CA ILE A 437 8.70 -25.48 -46.42
C ILE A 437 8.77 -24.39 -47.51
N PRO A 438 7.92 -24.43 -48.55
CA PRO A 438 8.00 -23.48 -49.65
C PRO A 438 7.54 -22.08 -49.25
N LEU A 439 8.36 -21.10 -49.62
CA LEU A 439 8.00 -19.68 -49.72
C LEU A 439 6.89 -19.52 -50.76
N TYR A 440 5.71 -19.04 -50.34
CA TYR A 440 4.77 -18.38 -51.25
C TYR A 440 4.80 -16.88 -51.00
N LEU A 441 5.26 -16.18 -52.03
CA LEU A 441 5.20 -14.75 -52.24
C LEU A 441 3.75 -14.34 -52.56
N GLU A 442 3.16 -13.43 -51.78
CA GLU A 442 2.09 -12.57 -52.29
C GLU A 442 2.59 -11.11 -52.30
N LYS A 443 2.50 -10.51 -53.49
CA LYS A 443 2.86 -9.13 -53.80
C LYS A 443 1.74 -8.15 -53.39
N PRO A 444 2.06 -6.86 -53.23
CA PRO A 444 1.20 -5.87 -52.59
C PRO A 444 0.25 -5.20 -53.60
N THR A 445 -0.95 -4.84 -53.14
CA THR A 445 -1.79 -3.83 -53.80
C THR A 445 -1.98 -2.63 -52.88
N SER A 446 -1.50 -1.51 -53.39
CA SER A 446 -1.61 -0.15 -52.88
C SER A 446 -3.02 0.41 -53.05
N VAL A 447 -3.51 1.19 -52.09
CA VAL A 447 -4.15 2.50 -52.32
C VAL A 447 -3.95 3.36 -51.07
N ALA A 448 -3.38 4.56 -51.25
CA ALA A 448 -3.15 5.58 -50.25
C ALA A 448 -4.12 6.78 -50.47
N PRO A 449 -4.12 7.85 -49.65
CA PRO A 449 -5.32 8.43 -49.05
C PRO A 449 -5.76 9.77 -49.67
N LYS A 450 -6.96 10.25 -49.33
CA LYS A 450 -7.35 11.66 -49.55
C LYS A 450 -7.89 12.32 -48.28
N LYS A 451 -7.22 13.43 -47.94
CA LYS A 451 -7.62 14.51 -47.01
C LYS A 451 -8.84 15.26 -47.57
N GLN A 452 -9.71 15.78 -46.70
CA GLN A 452 -9.98 17.23 -46.49
C GLN A 452 -11.26 17.49 -45.67
N SER A 453 -11.11 18.38 -44.67
CA SER A 453 -12.12 19.21 -44.00
C SER A 453 -12.36 20.47 -44.88
N PRO A 454 -13.54 21.17 -44.89
CA PRO A 454 -13.83 22.23 -43.88
C PRO A 454 -15.31 22.61 -43.60
N TYR A 455 -15.51 23.19 -42.41
CA TYR A 455 -16.36 24.33 -41.97
C TYR A 455 -17.82 24.60 -42.45
N SER A 456 -18.59 25.12 -41.46
CA SER A 456 -19.84 25.93 -41.47
C SER A 456 -21.15 25.37 -42.04
N ASP A 457 -22.20 25.30 -41.20
CA ASP A 457 -23.22 26.34 -41.21
C ASP A 457 -24.24 26.26 -40.05
N LYS A 458 -24.63 27.44 -39.56
CA LYS A 458 -25.70 27.69 -38.57
C LYS A 458 -27.08 27.66 -39.24
N LYS A 459 -28.10 27.14 -38.53
CA LYS A 459 -29.52 27.59 -38.48
C LYS A 459 -30.22 26.79 -37.37
N LEU A 460 -30.63 27.34 -36.22
CA LEU A 460 -31.82 28.17 -35.91
C LEU A 460 -33.15 27.54 -36.33
N ILE A 461 -34.15 27.64 -35.42
CA ILE A 461 -35.57 27.19 -35.41
C ILE A 461 -35.74 25.91 -34.58
N ASP A 462 -36.64 25.77 -33.59
CA ASP A 462 -37.53 26.67 -32.86
C ASP A 462 -38.08 25.88 -31.65
N SER A 463 -38.41 26.62 -30.61
CA SER A 463 -39.14 26.29 -29.41
C SER A 463 -40.43 25.49 -29.64
N ARG A 464 -40.71 24.49 -28.77
CA ARG A 464 -42.07 24.23 -28.25
C ARG A 464 -42.00 23.70 -26.82
N GLU A 465 -42.72 24.43 -25.99
CA GLU A 465 -43.17 24.16 -24.63
C GLU A 465 -43.78 22.77 -24.48
N TYR A 466 -43.55 22.11 -23.34
CA TYR A 466 -44.62 21.34 -22.69
C TYR A 466 -44.61 21.62 -21.19
N THR A 467 -45.78 22.08 -20.77
CA THR A 467 -46.23 22.58 -19.49
C THR A 467 -46.40 21.48 -18.45
N PHE A 468 -46.20 21.87 -17.19
CA PHE A 468 -46.67 21.20 -15.98
C PHE A 468 -48.20 21.09 -15.96
N THR A 469 -48.72 19.97 -15.47
CA THR A 469 -50.00 19.92 -14.74
C THR A 469 -49.96 18.86 -13.64
N ASN A 470 -50.16 19.39 -12.42
CA ASN A 470 -50.73 18.83 -11.18
C ASN A 470 -50.14 17.58 -10.51
#